data_AF-A0A9E2R3J6-F1
#
_entry.id   AF-A0A9E2R3J6-F1
#
_cell.length_a   1.000
_cell.length_b   1.000
_cell.length_c   1.000
_cell.angle_alpha   90.00
_cell.angle_beta   90.00
_cell.angle_gamma   90.00
#
_symmetry.space_group_name_H-M   'P 1'
#
loop_
_entity.id
_entity.type
_entity.pdbx_description
1 polymer ?
#
loop_
_entity_poly.entity_id
_entity_poly.type
_entity_poly.pdbx_seq_one_letter_code
_entity_poly.pdbx_strand_id
1 'polypeptide(L)'
;MSASKLDTSGVFHPVTVQARETQLTLPASAVRIRPNGVEFRSDTPLPVWTEMTVAWQYRGAGRNAHCTGVVVACQGSRHTGYRVSMVFMNLSRQLRERLSHLADAQLAY
;
A
#
# COMPACT_ATOMS: atom_id res chain seq x y z
N MET A 1 -13.03 -27.58 -5.52
CA MET A 1 -12.06 -26.53 -5.91
C MET A 1 -10.67 -27.17 -5.87
N SER A 2 -10.15 -27.58 -7.03
CA SER A 2 -8.90 -28.37 -7.11
C SER A 2 -7.74 -27.42 -7.38
N ALA A 3 -6.71 -27.46 -6.53
CA ALA A 3 -5.48 -26.69 -6.73
C ALA A 3 -4.72 -27.25 -7.94
N SER A 4 -4.42 -26.40 -8.93
CA SER A 4 -3.64 -26.78 -10.11
C SER A 4 -2.20 -27.08 -9.71
N LYS A 5 -1.71 -28.27 -10.10
CA LYS A 5 -0.32 -28.70 -9.88
C LYS A 5 0.65 -27.74 -10.58
N LEU A 6 1.65 -27.26 -9.84
CA LEU A 6 2.80 -26.54 -10.40
C LEU A 6 3.57 -27.48 -11.33
N ASP A 7 4.13 -26.90 -12.40
CA ASP A 7 4.87 -27.68 -13.37
C ASP A 7 6.10 -28.34 -12.73
N THR A 8 6.20 -29.65 -12.93
CA THR A 8 7.32 -30.49 -12.49
C THR A 8 8.03 -31.13 -13.69
N SER A 9 7.60 -30.81 -14.91
CA SER A 9 8.11 -31.42 -16.14
C SER A 9 9.51 -30.93 -16.53
N GLY A 10 10.00 -29.88 -15.88
CA GLY A 10 11.31 -29.28 -16.20
C GLY A 10 11.35 -28.57 -17.55
N VAL A 11 10.18 -28.35 -18.17
CA VAL A 11 10.04 -27.70 -19.48
C VAL A 11 10.13 -26.18 -19.36
N PHE A 12 9.73 -25.59 -18.23
CA PHE A 12 9.84 -24.15 -18.02
C PHE A 12 11.24 -23.73 -17.60
N HIS A 13 11.74 -22.67 -18.23
CA HIS A 13 12.95 -21.98 -17.81
C HIS A 13 12.68 -21.16 -16.53
N PRO A 14 13.71 -20.85 -15.71
CA PRO A 14 13.56 -20.01 -14.53
C PRO A 14 12.90 -18.66 -14.89
N VAL A 15 11.75 -18.37 -14.27
CA VAL A 15 11.09 -17.07 -14.41
C VAL A 15 11.76 -16.12 -13.42
N THR A 16 12.65 -15.26 -13.91
CA THR A 16 13.24 -14.19 -13.11
C THR A 16 12.22 -13.06 -12.96
N VAL A 17 11.56 -12.99 -11.81
CA VAL A 17 10.69 -11.88 -11.46
C VAL A 17 11.55 -10.79 -10.80
N GLN A 18 11.75 -9.66 -11.49
CA GLN A 18 12.37 -8.47 -10.91
C GLN A 18 11.29 -7.45 -10.57
N ALA A 19 11.12 -7.14 -9.28
CA ALA A 19 10.24 -6.06 -8.83
C ALA A 19 11.06 -4.77 -8.66
N ARG A 20 10.64 -3.70 -9.35
CA ARG A 20 11.23 -2.36 -9.22
C ARG A 20 10.59 -1.68 -8.00
N GLU A 21 11.35 -1.49 -6.93
CA GLU A 21 10.85 -0.76 -5.75
C GLU A 21 10.55 0.70 -6.14
N THR A 22 9.28 1.09 -6.07
CA THR A 22 8.88 2.49 -6.24
C THR A 22 8.89 3.14 -4.86
N GLN A 23 9.88 3.97 -4.58
CA GLN A 23 9.96 4.74 -3.34
C GLN A 23 9.27 6.10 -3.51
N LEU A 24 8.29 6.39 -2.65
CA LEU A 24 7.53 7.64 -2.67
C LEU A 24 7.58 8.28 -1.28
N THR A 25 8.09 9.51 -1.20
CA THR A 25 8.10 10.31 0.03
C THR A 25 7.03 11.39 -0.08
N LEU A 26 6.01 11.32 0.77
CA LEU A 26 4.86 12.21 0.71
C LEU A 26 4.74 13.08 1.96
N PRO A 27 4.30 14.35 1.83
CA PRO A 27 3.93 15.15 2.98
C PRO A 27 2.65 14.58 3.61
N ALA A 28 2.47 14.78 4.92
CA ALA A 28 1.30 14.29 5.65
C ALA A 28 -0.03 14.79 5.08
N SER A 29 -0.05 15.98 4.47
CA SER A 29 -1.23 16.55 3.81
C SER A 29 -1.65 15.83 2.52
N ALA A 30 -0.76 15.04 1.92
CA ALA A 30 -1.03 14.27 0.71
C ALA A 30 -1.47 12.82 1.00
N VAL A 31 -1.65 12.48 2.27
CA VAL A 31 -1.95 11.12 2.74
C VAL A 31 -3.20 11.12 3.61
N ARG A 32 -4.18 10.30 3.22
CA ARG A 32 -5.41 10.07 3.98
C ARG A 32 -5.39 8.66 4.53
N ILE A 33 -5.48 8.54 5.85
CA ILE A 33 -5.48 7.27 6.55
C ILE A 33 -6.89 6.67 6.46
N ARG A 34 -6.96 5.37 6.21
CA ARG A 34 -8.21 4.61 6.26
C ARG A 34 -8.06 3.50 7.32
N PRO A 35 -9.18 3.02 7.91
CA PRO A 35 -9.12 2.00 8.95
C PRO A 35 -8.33 0.72 8.58
N ASN A 36 -8.29 0.39 7.28
CA ASN A 36 -7.60 -0.78 6.74
C ASN A 36 -6.54 -0.44 5.70
N GLY A 37 -6.12 0.82 5.57
CA GLY A 37 -5.31 1.20 4.43
C GLY A 37 -4.91 2.67 4.39
N VAL A 38 -4.54 3.12 3.21
CA VAL A 38 -4.10 4.48 2.96
C VAL A 38 -4.51 4.92 1.55
N GLU A 39 -4.83 6.19 1.41
CA GLU A 39 -5.02 6.83 0.13
C GLU A 39 -4.01 7.98 0.00
N PHE A 40 -3.40 8.12 -1.16
CA PHE A 40 -2.41 9.16 -1.40
C PHE A 40 -2.38 9.61 -2.85
N ARG A 41 -1.67 10.71 -3.11
CA ARG A 41 -1.42 11.21 -4.47
C ARG A 41 -0.04 10.82 -4.97
N SER A 42 0.04 10.44 -6.23
CA SER A 42 1.27 10.10 -6.95
C SER A 42 1.30 10.83 -8.29
N ASP A 43 2.49 11.26 -8.73
CA ASP A 43 2.68 11.87 -10.05
C ASP A 43 2.76 10.82 -11.16
N THR A 44 3.06 9.57 -10.79
CA THR A 44 3.10 8.42 -11.69
C THR A 44 1.97 7.43 -11.38
N PRO A 45 1.42 6.76 -12.41
CA PRO A 45 0.40 5.75 -12.19
C PRO A 45 1.03 4.53 -11.49
N LEU A 46 0.36 4.06 -10.44
CA LEU A 46 0.71 2.80 -9.77
C LEU A 46 -0.23 1.69 -10.25
N PRO A 47 0.28 0.54 -10.71
CA PRO A 47 -0.59 -0.54 -11.19
C PRO A 47 -1.41 -1.14 -10.05
N VAL A 48 -2.69 -1.40 -10.31
CA VAL A 48 -3.56 -2.14 -9.39
C VAL A 48 -2.98 -3.55 -9.18
N TRP A 49 -3.13 -4.10 -7.99
CA TRP A 49 -2.56 -5.37 -7.52
C TRP A 49 -1.04 -5.35 -7.30
N THR A 50 -0.42 -4.17 -7.30
CA THR A 50 0.98 -4.03 -6.92
C THR A 50 1.11 -4.03 -5.40
N GLU A 51 1.97 -4.90 -4.88
CA GLU A 51 2.36 -4.89 -3.48
C GLU A 51 3.35 -3.76 -3.22
N MET A 52 3.11 -3.00 -2.14
CA MET A 52 3.98 -1.92 -1.72
C MET A 52 4.12 -1.91 -0.19
N THR A 53 5.29 -1.51 0.30
CA THR A 53 5.51 -1.26 1.73
C THR A 53 5.53 0.23 1.99
N VAL A 54 4.71 0.69 2.92
CA VAL A 54 4.68 2.09 3.32
C VAL A 54 5.30 2.21 4.70
N ALA A 55 6.28 3.11 4.82
CA ALA A 55 6.96 3.44 6.07
C ALA A 55 6.43 4.77 6.62
N TRP A 56 6.09 4.80 7.90
CA TRP A 56 5.38 5.92 8.54
C TRP A 56 6.14 6.30 9.79
N GLN A 57 6.31 7.61 10.02
CA GLN A 57 6.90 8.14 11.23
C GLN A 57 5.83 8.91 12.02
N TYR A 58 5.67 8.57 13.29
CA TYR A 58 4.75 9.29 14.18
C TYR A 58 5.53 10.25 15.08
N ARG A 59 5.14 11.54 15.10
CA ARG A 59 5.72 12.52 16.03
C ARG A 59 5.31 12.14 17.46
N GLY A 60 6.29 11.71 18.26
CA GLY A 60 6.14 11.47 19.70
C GLY A 60 6.30 10.02 20.18
N ALA A 61 6.43 9.02 19.29
CA ALA A 61 6.50 7.61 19.72
C ALA A 61 7.81 6.89 19.37
N GLY A 62 8.77 7.53 18.71
CA GLY A 62 10.09 6.94 18.37
C GLY A 62 10.05 5.67 17.50
N ARG A 63 8.87 5.19 17.11
CA ARG A 63 8.66 3.96 16.34
C ARG A 63 8.18 4.30 14.94
N ASN A 64 9.00 3.92 13.97
CA ASN A 64 8.61 3.80 12.58
C ASN A 64 7.67 2.60 12.46
N ALA A 65 6.55 2.77 11.75
CA ALA A 65 5.66 1.67 11.39
C ALA A 65 5.85 1.34 9.91
N HIS A 66 5.99 0.05 9.61
CA HIS A 66 6.02 -0.47 8.25
C HIS A 66 4.75 -1.28 8.02
N CYS A 67 4.03 -0.96 6.95
CA CYS A 67 2.82 -1.66 6.58
C CYS A 67 2.93 -2.07 5.11
N THR A 68 2.82 -3.37 4.83
CA THR A 68 2.75 -3.89 3.47
C THR A 68 1.30 -3.91 3.00
N GLY A 69 1.04 -3.54 1.75
CA GLY A 69 -0.30 -3.40 1.23
C GLY A 69 -0.45 -3.60 -0.27
N VAL A 70 -1.71 -3.87 -0.61
CA VAL A 70 -2.41 -3.99 -1.89
C VAL A 70 -2.78 -2.69 -2.60
N VAL A 71 -2.19 -2.24 -3.71
CA VAL A 71 -2.85 -1.17 -4.50
C VAL A 71 -4.17 -1.71 -5.05
N VAL A 72 -5.31 -1.17 -4.60
CA VAL A 72 -6.65 -1.62 -5.01
C VAL A 72 -7.33 -0.67 -5.99
N ALA A 73 -6.88 0.59 -6.06
CA ALA A 73 -7.34 1.54 -7.05
C ALA A 73 -6.25 2.56 -7.38
N CYS A 74 -6.20 2.97 -8.64
CA CYS A 74 -5.37 4.07 -9.12
C CYS A 74 -6.20 4.84 -10.15
N GLN A 75 -6.59 6.08 -9.82
CA GLN A 75 -7.49 6.91 -10.63
C GLN A 75 -6.89 8.29 -10.83
N GLY A 76 -7.03 8.86 -12.02
CA GLY A 76 -6.53 10.19 -12.33
C GLY A 76 -5.82 10.24 -13.67
N SER A 77 -4.98 11.26 -13.84
CA SER A 77 -4.27 11.51 -15.09
C SER A 77 -2.93 12.19 -14.83
N ARG A 78 -2.06 12.20 -15.83
CA ARG A 78 -0.79 12.92 -15.77
C ARG A 78 -0.95 14.43 -15.49
N HIS A 79 -2.07 15.03 -15.86
CA HIS A 79 -2.31 16.47 -15.68
C HIS A 79 -2.80 16.83 -14.28
N THR A 80 -3.50 15.90 -13.61
CA THR A 80 -4.15 16.12 -12.32
C THR A 80 -3.49 15.34 -11.17
N GLY A 81 -2.50 14.49 -11.49
CA GLY A 81 -1.98 13.46 -10.61
C GLY A 81 -2.91 12.24 -10.51
N TYR A 82 -2.39 11.19 -9.88
CA TYR A 82 -3.09 9.94 -9.62
C TYR A 82 -3.43 9.81 -8.14
N ARG A 83 -4.70 9.55 -7.83
CA ARG A 83 -5.16 9.12 -6.52
C ARG A 83 -5.04 7.61 -6.43
N VAL A 84 -4.24 7.16 -5.48
CA VAL A 84 -3.93 5.74 -5.26
C VAL A 84 -4.54 5.32 -3.93
N SER A 85 -5.31 4.24 -3.95
CA SER A 85 -5.88 3.63 -2.75
C SER A 85 -5.22 2.29 -2.53
N MET A 86 -4.72 2.08 -1.32
CA MET A 86 -4.02 0.87 -0.91
C MET A 86 -4.66 0.27 0.34
N VAL A 87 -4.78 -1.06 0.38
CA VAL A 87 -5.26 -1.81 1.55
C VAL A 87 -4.08 -2.53 2.19
N PHE A 88 -3.90 -2.39 3.50
CA PHE A 88 -2.84 -3.09 4.21
C PHE A 88 -3.16 -4.55 4.44
N MET A 89 -2.13 -5.37 4.37
CA MET A 89 -2.16 -6.79 4.66
C MET A 89 -1.58 -7.05 6.05
N ASN A 90 -2.02 -8.14 6.69
CA ASN A 90 -1.44 -8.64 7.94
C ASN A 90 -1.36 -7.61 9.09
N LEU A 91 -2.31 -6.68 9.15
CA LEU A 91 -2.40 -5.71 10.25
C LEU A 91 -2.64 -6.41 11.58
N SER A 92 -1.77 -6.15 12.57
CA SER A 92 -2.04 -6.54 13.95
C SER A 92 -3.27 -5.80 14.50
N ARG A 93 -3.91 -6.37 15.52
CA ARG A 93 -5.08 -5.74 16.16
C ARG A 93 -4.77 -4.32 16.65
N GLN A 94 -3.63 -4.15 17.33
CA GLN A 94 -3.16 -2.85 17.83
C GLN A 94 -2.98 -1.83 16.70
N LEU A 95 -2.41 -2.26 15.57
CA LEU A 95 -2.18 -1.36 14.44
C LEU A 95 -3.49 -0.99 13.75
N ARG A 96 -4.44 -1.92 13.63
CA ARG A 96 -5.78 -1.66 13.09
C ARG A 96 -6.55 -0.66 13.96
N GLU A 97 -6.59 -0.85 15.27
CA GLU A 97 -7.23 0.08 16.22
C GLU A 97 -6.60 1.49 16.11
N ARG A 98 -5.27 1.56 16.00
CA ARG A 98 -4.56 2.83 15.80
C ARG A 98 -4.90 3.50 14.47
N LEU A 99 -4.99 2.74 13.37
CA LEU A 99 -5.38 3.27 12.07
C LEU A 99 -6.83 3.78 12.08
N SER A 100 -7.75 3.09 12.75
CA SER A 100 -9.12 3.56 12.94
C SER A 100 -9.16 4.88 13.68
N HIS A 101 -8.46 4.99 14.81
CA HIS A 101 -8.37 6.25 15.57
C HIS A 101 -7.79 7.41 14.74
N LEU A 102 -6.77 7.14 13.92
CA LEU A 102 -6.18 8.16 13.04
C LEU A 102 -7.14 8.57 11.91
N ALA A 103 -7.88 7.60 11.35
CA ALA A 103 -8.88 7.88 10.32
C ALA A 103 -10.02 8.75 10.88
N ASP A 104 -10.48 8.48 12.10
CA ASP A 104 -11.52 9.27 12.77
C ASP A 104 -11.02 10.69 13.10
N ALA A 105 -9.78 10.82 13.60
CA ALA A 105 -9.17 12.12 13.90
C ALA A 105 -9.02 13.01 12.64
N GLN A 106 -8.77 12.40 11.48
CA GLN A 106 -8.71 13.13 10.20
C GLN A 106 -10.08 13.60 9.67
N LEU A 107 -11.18 13.03 10.17
CA LEU A 107 -12.55 13.46 9.81
C LEU A 107 -13.05 14.60 10.69
N ALA A 108 -12.42 14.83 11.83
CA ALA A 108 -12.83 15.85 12.81
C ALA A 108 -12.28 17.26 12.51
N TYR A 109 -11.58 17.46 11.37
CA TYR A 109 -10.94 18.70 10.97
C TYR A 109 -11.33 19.13 9.55
#